data_AF-A0A9R1S336-F1
#
_entry.id   AF-A0A9R1S336-F1
#
_cell.length_a   1.000
_cell.length_b   1.000
_cell.length_c   1.000
_cell.angle_alpha   90.00
_cell.angle_beta   90.00
_cell.angle_gamma   90.00
#
_symmetry.space_group_name_H-M   'P 1'
#
loop_
_entity.id
_entity.type
_entity.pdbx_description
1 polymer ?
#
loop_
_entity_poly.entity_id
_entity_poly.type
_entity_poly.pdbx_seq_one_letter_code
_entity_poly.pdbx_strand_id
1 'polypeptide(L)'
;MSGPVDRSGRPGAGFEGFTHDDEKEESKSDEDNSEGDNKAKKGSLKKRAISAGNKFRRSLRRKSKKKSGNLASIEDIRDVQELETVERFRRCLLDGGLLPERHDDYHTMLRFLKARKFDIEKAKHMWSEMLRWRNEYGVDNIEEFDYTELNEVKKYYPQFYHGVDKEGRPVYVELVGKVDANKLVKVTTLDRYIKYHVKEFERSFQMRFPACSIAAKRHIDSSTTILDVQGVGLKNFSKDARELIMRLQKIDNDNYPETLCCLYIINAGQGFKMLWGTIKSFLDPQTASKIHVLGSKYQNKLLEIIDESELPDFLGGKCRCEESGGCSKSDKGPWKDPNIIEVSPRTPITVCPVYH
;
A
#
# COMPACT_ATOMS: atom_id res chain seq x y z
N MET A 1 -42.71 -7.27 -50.33
CA MET A 1 -41.72 -7.67 -51.35
C MET A 1 -40.35 -7.78 -50.69
N SER A 2 -39.50 -8.77 -50.89
CA SER A 2 -39.66 -10.18 -51.31
C SER A 2 -38.35 -10.88 -50.87
N GLY A 3 -38.40 -12.05 -50.23
CA GLY A 3 -37.22 -12.93 -50.09
C GLY A 3 -37.29 -14.06 -51.13
N PRO A 4 -36.57 -15.19 -50.95
CA PRO A 4 -35.35 -15.44 -50.17
C PRO A 4 -34.30 -16.18 -51.04
N VAL A 5 -33.32 -16.90 -50.45
CA VAL A 5 -32.89 -18.31 -50.76
C VAL A 5 -31.62 -18.66 -49.95
N ASP A 6 -31.32 -19.96 -49.83
CA ASP A 6 -30.67 -20.67 -48.70
C ASP A 6 -29.70 -21.78 -49.21
N ARG A 7 -28.91 -22.42 -48.30
CA ARG A 7 -28.05 -23.64 -48.47
C ARG A 7 -26.74 -23.48 -49.30
N SER A 8 -25.64 -24.23 -49.14
CA SER A 8 -25.12 -25.27 -48.20
C SER A 8 -23.56 -25.36 -48.36
N GLY A 9 -22.71 -26.11 -47.63
CA GLY A 9 -22.88 -27.12 -46.56
C GLY A 9 -21.52 -27.64 -45.96
N ARG A 10 -21.50 -28.92 -45.53
CA ARG A 10 -20.35 -29.77 -45.04
C ARG A 10 -20.54 -31.21 -45.64
N PRO A 11 -19.74 -32.30 -45.40
CA PRO A 11 -18.57 -32.52 -44.50
C PRO A 11 -17.37 -33.37 -45.06
N GLY A 12 -16.33 -33.59 -44.22
CA GLY A 12 -15.46 -34.80 -44.18
C GLY A 12 -14.22 -34.86 -45.11
N ALA A 13 -13.23 -35.75 -44.93
CA ALA A 13 -12.80 -36.58 -43.78
C ALA A 13 -11.42 -37.27 -44.06
N GLY A 14 -10.61 -37.56 -43.03
CA GLY A 14 -9.44 -38.48 -43.06
C GLY A 14 -8.16 -38.00 -43.79
N PHE A 15 -7.01 -38.69 -43.75
CA PHE A 15 -6.41 -39.69 -42.81
C PHE A 15 -4.93 -39.93 -43.23
N GLU A 16 -4.01 -40.26 -42.30
CA GLU A 16 -2.61 -40.75 -42.52
C GLU A 16 -1.62 -39.86 -43.34
N GLY A 17 -0.28 -39.96 -43.21
CA GLY A 17 0.57 -40.76 -42.31
C GLY A 17 2.10 -40.51 -42.50
N PHE A 18 2.90 -40.92 -41.50
CA PHE A 18 4.35 -41.25 -41.44
C PHE A 18 5.38 -40.82 -42.52
N THR A 19 6.51 -40.25 -42.05
CA THR A 19 7.94 -40.69 -42.18
C THR A 19 8.82 -39.77 -41.31
N HIS A 20 9.49 -40.23 -40.24
CA HIS A 20 10.84 -40.86 -40.16
C HIS A 20 11.97 -40.15 -40.92
N ASP A 21 12.97 -39.66 -40.16
CA ASP A 21 14.38 -40.02 -40.34
C ASP A 21 15.14 -39.81 -39.01
N ASP A 22 16.00 -40.77 -38.66
CA ASP A 22 16.86 -40.79 -37.47
C ASP A 22 18.33 -40.72 -37.90
N GLU A 23 19.18 -39.95 -37.21
CA GLU A 23 20.61 -40.25 -37.15
C GLU A 23 21.18 -40.20 -35.72
N LYS A 24 22.02 -41.21 -35.48
CA LYS A 24 22.78 -41.59 -34.27
C LYS A 24 23.91 -40.56 -33.96
N GLU A 25 24.73 -40.63 -32.91
CA GLU A 25 25.31 -41.76 -32.16
C GLU A 25 25.52 -41.53 -30.66
N GLU A 26 25.78 -42.64 -29.97
CA GLU A 26 26.08 -42.78 -28.55
C GLU A 26 27.57 -42.53 -28.22
N SER A 27 27.88 -42.26 -26.96
CA SER A 27 28.75 -43.19 -26.20
C SER A 27 28.65 -42.96 -24.68
N LYS A 28 28.77 -44.07 -23.93
CA LYS A 28 28.86 -44.11 -22.46
C LYS A 28 30.29 -44.40 -22.03
N SER A 29 30.67 -44.02 -20.81
CA SER A 29 31.24 -44.96 -19.83
C SER A 29 31.32 -44.33 -18.44
N ASP A 30 31.09 -45.15 -17.42
CA ASP A 30 31.13 -44.83 -15.99
C ASP A 30 32.42 -45.35 -15.32
N GLU A 31 32.55 -45.12 -13.99
CA GLU A 31 33.35 -45.92 -13.03
C GLU A 31 34.91 -45.85 -13.12
N ASP A 32 35.72 -46.00 -12.05
CA ASP A 32 35.52 -45.93 -10.59
C ASP A 32 36.89 -45.81 -9.86
N ASN A 33 36.88 -45.46 -8.56
CA ASN A 33 37.84 -45.75 -7.47
C ASN A 33 39.38 -45.83 -7.65
N SER A 34 40.13 -45.21 -6.72
CA SER A 34 41.14 -45.92 -5.89
C SER A 34 41.75 -45.06 -4.76
N GLU A 35 42.11 -45.72 -3.66
CA GLU A 35 42.74 -45.12 -2.46
C GLU A 35 44.28 -45.28 -2.44
N GLY A 36 44.97 -44.38 -1.72
CA GLY A 36 45.86 -44.84 -0.63
C GLY A 36 47.39 -44.77 -0.78
N ASP A 37 48.04 -44.74 0.40
CA ASP A 37 49.41 -45.17 0.72
C ASP A 37 50.65 -44.28 0.32
N ASN A 38 51.72 -44.13 1.14
CA ASN A 38 51.93 -44.47 2.57
C ASN A 38 53.23 -43.81 3.17
N LYS A 39 53.37 -43.89 4.51
CA LYS A 39 54.63 -43.89 5.34
C LYS A 39 55.50 -42.61 5.46
N ALA A 40 56.34 -42.42 6.50
CA ALA A 40 56.38 -42.86 7.91
C ALA A 40 57.63 -42.31 8.67
N LYS A 41 57.54 -42.10 9.99
CA LYS A 41 58.55 -42.34 11.09
C LYS A 41 58.14 -41.53 12.35
N LYS A 42 57.74 -42.14 13.48
CA LYS A 42 58.58 -42.63 14.61
C LYS A 42 59.69 -41.63 15.00
N GLY A 43 59.76 -41.06 16.23
CA GLY A 43 58.88 -41.11 17.41
C GLY A 43 59.69 -40.86 18.71
N SER A 44 59.09 -40.33 19.79
CA SER A 44 59.72 -40.35 21.13
C SER A 44 58.76 -40.06 22.30
N LEU A 45 58.83 -40.93 23.32
CA LEU A 45 58.57 -40.74 24.75
C LEU A 45 57.22 -40.19 25.29
N LYS A 46 56.45 -41.14 25.85
CA LYS A 46 55.58 -40.95 27.02
C LYS A 46 56.24 -40.07 28.11
N LYS A 47 55.60 -38.97 28.50
CA LYS A 47 55.18 -38.64 29.89
C LYS A 47 54.65 -37.20 29.98
N ARG A 48 53.33 -37.05 30.07
CA ARG A 48 52.61 -36.16 31.02
C ARG A 48 51.11 -36.28 30.77
N ALA A 49 50.46 -37.06 31.63
CA ALA A 49 49.01 -37.09 31.71
C ALA A 49 48.48 -35.81 32.38
N ILE A 50 47.19 -35.51 32.18
CA ILE A 50 46.39 -34.56 32.98
C ILE A 50 46.85 -33.08 32.92
N SER A 51 46.56 -32.37 31.81
CA SER A 51 46.16 -30.93 31.84
C SER A 51 45.81 -30.32 30.45
N ALA A 52 44.96 -30.94 29.62
CA ALA A 52 44.61 -30.38 28.30
C ALA A 52 43.11 -30.39 27.92
N GLY A 53 42.21 -30.91 28.78
CA GLY A 53 40.78 -31.08 28.43
C GLY A 53 39.89 -29.82 28.51
N ASN A 54 40.36 -28.70 29.07
CA ASN A 54 39.49 -27.60 29.52
C ASN A 54 39.75 -26.21 28.91
N LYS A 55 40.56 -26.08 27.85
CA LYS A 55 40.90 -24.76 27.26
C LYS A 55 40.69 -24.57 25.75
N PHE A 56 40.03 -25.49 25.04
CA PHE A 56 39.58 -25.27 23.65
C PHE A 56 38.06 -25.37 23.41
N ARG A 57 37.26 -25.25 24.49
CA ARG A 57 35.79 -25.05 24.44
C ARG A 57 35.35 -23.66 24.93
N ARG A 58 36.22 -22.64 24.79
CA ARG A 58 35.95 -21.24 25.21
C ARG A 58 36.17 -20.18 24.12
N SER A 59 36.23 -20.55 22.84
CA SER A 59 36.37 -19.59 21.71
C SER A 59 35.08 -19.29 20.94
N LEU A 60 33.97 -20.02 21.15
CA LEU A 60 32.70 -19.81 20.41
C LEU A 60 31.51 -19.37 21.29
N ARG A 61 31.78 -18.71 22.42
CA ARG A 61 30.72 -18.16 23.30
C ARG A 61 30.80 -16.66 23.55
N ARG A 62 31.10 -15.89 22.50
CA ARG A 62 30.58 -14.52 22.34
C ARG A 62 29.33 -14.56 21.47
N LYS A 63 28.25 -15.18 22.00
CA LYS A 63 26.90 -14.85 21.54
C LYS A 63 26.73 -13.37 21.87
N SER A 64 26.84 -12.50 20.86
CA SER A 64 26.43 -11.12 21.02
C SER A 64 24.97 -11.16 21.44
N LYS A 65 24.66 -10.72 22.67
CA LYS A 65 23.30 -10.35 23.04
C LYS A 65 22.98 -9.09 22.24
N LYS A 66 22.71 -9.26 20.94
CA LYS A 66 21.83 -8.34 20.24
C LYS A 66 20.57 -8.33 21.10
N LYS A 67 20.27 -7.20 21.76
CA LYS A 67 18.94 -6.99 22.31
C LYS A 67 18.03 -7.24 21.11
N SER A 68 17.28 -8.33 21.16
CA SER A 68 16.00 -8.30 20.50
C SER A 68 15.25 -7.22 21.27
N GLY A 69 15.28 -5.99 20.73
CA GLY A 69 14.23 -5.04 21.06
C GLY A 69 12.92 -5.78 20.81
N ASN A 70 11.90 -5.50 21.63
CA ASN A 70 10.59 -6.05 21.36
C ASN A 70 10.23 -5.58 19.95
N LEU A 71 10.25 -6.50 18.98
CA LEU A 71 9.54 -6.29 17.73
C LEU A 71 8.11 -6.05 18.19
N ALA A 72 7.61 -4.83 18.02
CA ALA A 72 6.35 -4.42 18.60
C ALA A 72 5.29 -5.42 18.11
N SER A 73 4.76 -6.24 19.03
CA SER A 73 3.77 -7.24 18.69
C SER A 73 2.49 -6.49 18.36
N ILE A 74 2.29 -6.24 17.07
CA ILE A 74 1.09 -5.59 16.55
C ILE A 74 -0.07 -6.56 16.77
N GLU A 75 -1.09 -6.11 17.50
CA GLU A 75 -2.34 -6.83 17.65
C GLU A 75 -3.07 -6.84 16.30
N ASP A 76 -3.17 -8.03 15.72
CA ASP A 76 -3.86 -8.30 14.45
C ASP A 76 -4.93 -9.35 14.72
N ILE A 77 -6.06 -8.83 15.21
CA ILE A 77 -7.27 -9.58 15.48
C ILE A 77 -7.97 -9.78 14.13
N ARG A 78 -7.99 -11.01 13.65
CA ARG A 78 -8.60 -11.39 12.37
C ARG A 78 -9.92 -12.07 12.64
N ASP A 79 -10.98 -11.62 11.98
CA ASP A 79 -12.24 -12.36 11.95
C ASP A 79 -12.05 -13.70 11.23
N VAL A 80 -12.63 -14.77 11.78
CA VAL A 80 -12.44 -16.14 11.27
C VAL A 80 -13.06 -16.32 9.87
N GLN A 81 -14.21 -15.70 9.60
CA GLN A 81 -14.89 -15.77 8.31
C GLN A 81 -14.14 -14.94 7.26
N GLU A 82 -13.62 -13.77 7.64
CA GLU A 82 -12.72 -12.98 6.80
C GLU A 82 -11.43 -13.77 6.47
N LEU A 83 -10.85 -14.48 7.45
CA LEU A 83 -9.66 -15.32 7.25
C LEU A 83 -9.90 -16.48 6.26
N GLU A 84 -10.96 -17.26 6.46
CA GLU A 84 -11.31 -18.35 5.53
C GLU A 84 -11.57 -17.82 4.11
N THR A 85 -12.20 -16.65 3.99
CA THR A 85 -12.50 -16.05 2.68
C THR A 85 -11.24 -15.50 2.01
N VAL A 86 -10.31 -14.90 2.75
CA VAL A 86 -8.99 -14.50 2.23
C VAL A 86 -8.20 -15.71 1.77
N GLU A 87 -8.16 -16.82 2.51
CA GLU A 87 -7.45 -18.05 2.09
C GLU A 87 -8.10 -18.73 0.87
N ARG A 88 -9.41 -18.57 0.65
CA ARG A 88 -10.07 -18.98 -0.59
C ARG A 88 -9.68 -18.07 -1.76
N PHE A 89 -9.64 -16.76 -1.53
CA PHE A 89 -9.27 -15.78 -2.54
C PHE A 89 -7.80 -15.91 -2.95
N ARG A 90 -6.89 -16.05 -1.96
CA ARG A 90 -5.45 -16.30 -2.14
C ARG A 90 -5.18 -17.49 -3.05
N ARG A 91 -5.85 -18.63 -2.81
CA ARG A 91 -5.80 -19.80 -3.70
C ARG A 91 -6.31 -19.49 -5.11
N CYS A 92 -7.48 -18.83 -5.23
CA CYS A 92 -8.03 -18.45 -6.52
C CYS A 92 -7.12 -17.49 -7.33
N LEU A 93 -6.30 -16.67 -6.66
CA LEU A 93 -5.28 -15.84 -7.29
C LEU A 93 -4.03 -16.67 -7.68
N LEU A 94 -3.54 -17.56 -6.82
CA LEU A 94 -2.43 -18.48 -7.12
C LEU A 94 -2.73 -19.37 -8.32
N ASP A 95 -3.90 -20.03 -8.34
CA ASP A 95 -4.35 -20.90 -9.43
C ASP A 95 -4.47 -20.14 -10.77
N GLY A 96 -4.68 -18.82 -10.72
CA GLY A 96 -4.73 -17.94 -11.89
C GLY A 96 -3.40 -17.32 -12.30
N GLY A 97 -2.30 -17.55 -11.57
CA GLY A 97 -1.04 -16.84 -11.78
C GLY A 97 -1.10 -15.33 -11.45
N LEU A 98 -2.07 -14.92 -10.63
CA LEU A 98 -2.40 -13.53 -10.32
C LEU A 98 -1.94 -13.09 -8.92
N LEU A 99 -1.05 -13.83 -8.24
CA LEU A 99 -0.54 -13.45 -6.91
C LEU A 99 0.98 -13.22 -6.93
N PRO A 100 1.45 -11.99 -7.25
CA PRO A 100 2.85 -11.62 -7.05
C PRO A 100 3.22 -11.64 -5.56
N GLU A 101 4.40 -12.14 -5.21
CA GLU A 101 4.89 -12.22 -3.82
C GLU A 101 4.82 -10.86 -3.08
N ARG A 102 5.13 -9.76 -3.78
CA ARG A 102 5.01 -8.38 -3.27
C ARG A 102 3.59 -7.95 -2.83
N HIS A 103 2.57 -8.72 -3.20
CA HIS A 103 1.16 -8.48 -2.92
C HIS A 103 0.49 -9.67 -2.20
N ASP A 104 1.24 -10.70 -1.82
CA ASP A 104 0.77 -11.82 -1.01
C ASP A 104 0.70 -11.43 0.48
N ASP A 105 -0.23 -10.51 0.76
CA ASP A 105 -0.51 -9.97 2.08
C ASP A 105 -2.01 -10.10 2.40
N TYR A 106 -2.30 -10.58 3.61
CA TYR A 106 -3.64 -10.83 4.11
C TYR A 106 -4.52 -9.56 4.04
N HIS A 107 -4.00 -8.44 4.55
CA HIS A 107 -4.76 -7.19 4.64
C HIS A 107 -5.00 -6.57 3.26
N THR A 108 -4.01 -6.65 2.37
CA THR A 108 -4.14 -6.23 0.97
C THR A 108 -5.21 -7.04 0.24
N MET A 109 -5.21 -8.38 0.33
CA MET A 109 -6.28 -9.21 -0.24
C MET A 109 -7.66 -8.92 0.38
N LEU A 110 -7.72 -8.70 1.69
CA LEU A 110 -8.95 -8.39 2.43
C LEU A 110 -9.61 -7.09 1.96
N ARG A 111 -8.83 -6.06 1.61
CA ARG A 111 -9.36 -4.78 1.10
C ARG A 111 -10.08 -4.93 -0.25
N PHE A 112 -9.56 -5.77 -1.15
CA PHE A 112 -10.23 -6.08 -2.43
C PHE A 112 -11.52 -6.89 -2.23
N LEU A 113 -11.51 -7.84 -1.30
CA LEU A 113 -12.72 -8.57 -0.91
C LEU A 113 -13.78 -7.63 -0.32
N LYS A 114 -13.42 -6.77 0.64
CA LYS A 114 -14.34 -5.79 1.25
C LYS A 114 -14.94 -4.86 0.20
N ALA A 115 -14.14 -4.28 -0.69
CA ALA A 115 -14.60 -3.42 -1.78
C ALA A 115 -15.49 -4.12 -2.83
N ARG A 116 -15.56 -5.46 -2.82
CA ARG A 116 -16.46 -6.26 -3.65
C ARG A 116 -17.42 -7.13 -2.83
N LYS A 117 -17.64 -6.79 -1.55
CA LYS A 117 -18.59 -7.45 -0.63
C LYS A 117 -18.37 -8.97 -0.51
N PHE A 118 -17.10 -9.37 -0.46
CA PHE A 118 -16.62 -10.75 -0.41
C PHE A 118 -17.00 -11.64 -1.62
N ASP A 119 -17.42 -11.03 -2.72
CA ASP A 119 -17.56 -11.72 -4.01
C ASP A 119 -16.17 -11.98 -4.62
N ILE A 120 -15.72 -13.24 -4.53
CA ILE A 120 -14.38 -13.69 -4.94
C ILE A 120 -14.11 -13.41 -6.42
N GLU A 121 -15.09 -13.60 -7.31
CA GLU A 121 -14.88 -13.40 -8.76
C GLU A 121 -14.82 -11.91 -9.11
N LYS A 122 -15.66 -11.07 -8.50
CA LYS A 122 -15.55 -9.62 -8.65
C LYS A 122 -14.26 -9.07 -8.04
N ALA A 123 -13.81 -9.61 -6.91
CA ALA A 123 -12.54 -9.26 -6.28
C ALA A 123 -11.34 -9.68 -7.15
N LYS A 124 -11.37 -10.89 -7.74
CA LYS A 124 -10.35 -11.39 -8.67
C LYS A 124 -10.27 -10.56 -9.94
N HIS A 125 -11.40 -10.18 -10.52
CA HIS A 125 -11.42 -9.26 -11.66
C HIS A 125 -10.80 -7.91 -11.29
N MET A 126 -11.26 -7.27 -10.20
CA MET A 126 -10.68 -6.00 -9.72
C MET A 126 -9.17 -6.09 -9.47
N TRP A 127 -8.71 -7.19 -8.87
CA TRP A 127 -7.29 -7.47 -8.64
C TRP A 127 -6.50 -7.60 -9.95
N SER A 128 -7.03 -8.32 -10.95
CA SER A 128 -6.38 -8.44 -12.27
C SER A 128 -6.29 -7.12 -13.02
N GLU A 129 -7.33 -6.27 -12.93
CA GLU A 129 -7.31 -4.92 -13.52
C GLU A 129 -6.28 -4.03 -12.83
N MET A 130 -6.18 -4.11 -11.50
CA MET A 130 -5.15 -3.39 -10.72
C MET A 130 -3.74 -3.85 -11.08
N LEU A 131 -3.48 -5.16 -11.21
CA LEU A 131 -2.16 -5.66 -11.63
C LEU A 131 -1.79 -5.18 -13.03
N ARG A 132 -2.75 -5.19 -13.98
CA ARG A 132 -2.53 -4.66 -15.33
C ARG A 132 -2.21 -3.16 -15.29
N TRP A 133 -2.99 -2.38 -14.53
CA TRP A 133 -2.75 -0.95 -14.34
C TRP A 133 -1.38 -0.67 -13.71
N ARG A 134 -0.97 -1.41 -12.66
CA ARG A 134 0.34 -1.23 -12.02
C ARG A 134 1.50 -1.40 -13.00
N ASN A 135 1.41 -2.40 -13.88
CA ASN A 135 2.37 -2.66 -14.93
C ASN A 135 2.37 -1.56 -16.01
N GLU A 136 1.20 -1.22 -16.56
CA GLU A 136 1.05 -0.19 -17.61
C GLU A 136 1.46 1.22 -17.14
N TYR A 137 1.16 1.56 -15.88
CA TYR A 137 1.43 2.88 -15.31
C TYR A 137 2.85 2.99 -14.69
N GLY A 138 3.54 1.85 -14.50
CA GLY A 138 4.88 1.78 -13.90
C GLY A 138 4.88 2.10 -12.41
N VAL A 139 3.85 1.69 -11.67
CA VAL A 139 3.67 2.01 -10.24
C VAL A 139 4.79 1.39 -9.38
N ASP A 140 5.29 0.23 -9.79
CA ASP A 140 6.34 -0.48 -9.05
C ASP A 140 7.69 0.28 -9.06
N ASN A 141 7.89 1.20 -10.02
CA ASN A 141 9.05 2.08 -10.12
C ASN A 141 8.69 3.55 -9.79
N ILE A 142 7.54 3.82 -9.14
CA ILE A 142 7.04 5.20 -8.96
C ILE A 142 7.99 6.10 -8.15
N GLU A 143 8.85 5.54 -7.30
CA GLU A 143 9.83 6.35 -6.56
C GLU A 143 10.89 7.00 -7.47
N GLU A 144 11.12 6.48 -8.68
CA GLU A 144 11.97 7.09 -9.69
C GLU A 144 11.34 8.34 -10.33
N PHE A 145 10.02 8.55 -10.18
CA PHE A 145 9.34 9.72 -10.73
C PHE A 145 9.76 11.01 -10.02
N ASP A 146 10.48 11.87 -10.73
CA ASP A 146 10.86 13.20 -10.23
C ASP A 146 9.75 14.24 -10.47
N TYR A 147 9.35 14.89 -9.37
CA TYR A 147 8.30 15.91 -9.29
C TYR A 147 8.87 17.20 -8.69
N THR A 148 9.94 17.70 -9.32
CA THR A 148 10.68 18.91 -8.92
C THR A 148 9.81 20.13 -8.61
N GLU A 149 8.67 20.27 -9.29
CA GLU A 149 7.73 21.38 -9.13
C GLU A 149 6.86 21.31 -7.86
N LEU A 150 6.95 20.24 -7.06
CA LEU A 150 6.10 20.01 -5.89
C LEU A 150 6.02 21.20 -4.93
N ASN A 151 7.15 21.87 -4.69
CA ASN A 151 7.22 23.02 -3.78
C ASN A 151 6.46 24.26 -4.32
N GLU A 152 6.32 24.37 -5.64
CA GLU A 152 5.51 25.41 -6.29
C GLU A 152 4.03 24.97 -6.35
N VAL A 153 3.76 23.71 -6.69
CA VAL A 153 2.43 23.09 -6.66
C VAL A 153 1.76 23.26 -5.29
N LYS A 154 2.47 22.98 -4.19
CA LYS A 154 1.95 23.14 -2.81
C LYS A 154 1.56 24.58 -2.43
N LYS A 155 1.96 25.61 -3.20
CA LYS A 155 1.49 26.99 -3.01
C LYS A 155 0.08 27.20 -3.56
N TYR A 156 -0.30 26.45 -4.59
CA TYR A 156 -1.58 26.55 -5.31
C TYR A 156 -2.51 25.37 -5.06
N TYR A 157 -2.02 24.28 -4.47
CA TYR A 157 -2.80 23.19 -3.92
C TYR A 157 -2.17 22.75 -2.59
N PRO A 158 -2.52 23.39 -1.46
CA PRO A 158 -1.89 23.09 -0.18
C PRO A 158 -2.45 21.79 0.40
N GLN A 159 -1.63 20.74 0.39
CA GLN A 159 -1.95 19.41 0.91
C GLN A 159 -0.77 18.78 1.65
N PHE A 160 -1.04 18.07 2.74
CA PHE A 160 -0.01 17.52 3.62
C PHE A 160 -0.57 16.45 4.56
N TYR A 161 0.29 15.52 5.00
CA TYR A 161 0.04 14.70 6.18
C TYR A 161 0.52 15.43 7.44
N HIS A 162 -0.21 15.31 8.56
CA HIS A 162 0.20 15.87 9.84
C HIS A 162 -0.53 15.21 11.00
N GLY A 163 0.23 14.54 11.86
CA GLY A 163 -0.26 13.86 13.06
C GLY A 163 -1.05 12.58 12.76
N VAL A 164 -1.71 12.09 13.79
CA VAL A 164 -2.59 10.91 13.74
C VAL A 164 -3.92 11.18 14.43
N ASP A 165 -4.97 10.44 14.04
CA ASP A 165 -6.20 10.37 14.83
C ASP A 165 -5.96 9.60 16.15
N LYS A 166 -6.92 9.64 17.08
CA LYS A 166 -6.81 8.99 18.40
C LYS A 166 -6.66 7.47 18.31
N GLU A 167 -6.99 6.89 17.17
CA GLU A 167 -6.84 5.47 16.88
C GLU A 167 -5.49 5.16 16.21
N GLY A 168 -4.66 6.17 15.92
CA GLY A 168 -3.33 6.06 15.31
C GLY A 168 -3.29 6.13 13.78
N ARG A 169 -4.40 6.42 13.09
CA ARG A 169 -4.39 6.54 11.62
C ARG A 169 -3.75 7.85 11.18
N PRO A 170 -2.94 7.89 10.11
CA PRO A 170 -2.37 9.13 9.61
C PRO A 170 -3.47 10.12 9.22
N VAL A 171 -3.32 11.39 9.63
CA VAL A 171 -4.24 12.47 9.24
C VAL A 171 -3.70 13.16 7.99
N TYR A 172 -4.52 13.18 6.94
CA TYR A 172 -4.25 13.88 5.68
C TYR A 172 -5.13 15.12 5.57
N VAL A 173 -4.57 16.26 5.16
CA VAL A 173 -5.27 17.54 5.08
C VAL A 173 -5.10 18.15 3.69
N GLU A 174 -6.21 18.55 3.08
CA GLU A 174 -6.22 19.36 1.86
C GLU A 174 -6.98 20.67 2.09
N LEU A 175 -6.36 21.79 1.72
CA LEU A 175 -6.98 23.11 1.81
C LEU A 175 -7.61 23.49 0.46
N VAL A 176 -8.67 22.75 0.09
CA VAL A 176 -9.39 22.88 -1.19
C VAL A 176 -9.85 24.32 -1.46
N GLY A 177 -10.26 25.04 -0.40
CA GLY A 177 -10.61 26.47 -0.46
C GLY A 177 -9.50 27.41 -0.91
N LYS A 178 -8.23 26.98 -0.82
CA LYS A 178 -7.04 27.73 -1.25
C LYS A 178 -6.52 27.30 -2.63
N VAL A 179 -7.25 26.43 -3.35
CA VAL A 179 -6.81 25.92 -4.65
C VAL A 179 -6.95 26.98 -5.75
N ASP A 180 -5.83 27.30 -6.39
CA ASP A 180 -5.78 28.16 -7.59
C ASP A 180 -5.49 27.30 -8.83
N ALA A 181 -6.54 26.73 -9.41
CA ALA A 181 -6.45 25.89 -10.60
C ALA A 181 -5.76 26.60 -11.78
N ASN A 182 -5.97 27.92 -11.94
CA ASN A 182 -5.39 28.71 -13.03
C ASN A 182 -3.87 28.90 -12.91
N LYS A 183 -3.32 28.82 -11.70
CA LYS A 183 -1.87 28.77 -11.47
C LYS A 183 -1.35 27.33 -11.48
N LEU A 184 -2.09 26.37 -10.93
CA LEU A 184 -1.72 24.96 -10.90
C LEU A 184 -1.41 24.42 -12.31
N VAL A 185 -2.29 24.66 -13.29
CA VAL A 185 -2.11 24.21 -14.69
C VAL A 185 -0.95 24.89 -15.43
N LYS A 186 -0.33 25.93 -14.85
CA LYS A 186 0.88 26.58 -15.38
C LYS A 186 2.17 26.02 -14.81
N VAL A 187 2.07 25.25 -13.73
CA VAL A 187 3.21 24.72 -12.95
C VAL A 187 3.36 23.21 -13.13
N THR A 188 2.24 22.49 -13.22
CA THR A 188 2.19 21.04 -13.44
C THR A 188 1.14 20.70 -14.49
N THR A 189 1.31 19.56 -15.17
CA THR A 189 0.22 18.93 -15.91
C THR A 189 -0.64 18.08 -14.97
N LEU A 190 -1.86 17.76 -15.43
CA LEU A 190 -2.76 16.85 -14.75
C LEU A 190 -2.13 15.45 -14.56
N ASP A 191 -1.51 14.91 -15.60
CA ASP A 191 -0.88 13.59 -15.55
C ASP A 191 0.30 13.52 -14.57
N ARG A 192 1.13 14.57 -14.50
CA ARG A 192 2.24 14.63 -13.54
C ARG A 192 1.75 14.74 -12.10
N TYR A 193 0.71 15.53 -11.84
CA TYR A 193 0.09 15.61 -10.53
C TYR A 193 -0.54 14.26 -10.11
N ILE A 194 -1.23 13.57 -11.01
CA ILE A 194 -1.79 12.24 -10.74
C ILE A 194 -0.66 11.22 -10.46
N LYS A 195 0.46 11.30 -11.20
CA LYS A 195 1.62 10.44 -10.95
C LYS A 195 2.27 10.71 -9.58
N TYR A 196 2.27 11.96 -9.13
CA TYR A 196 2.65 12.34 -7.77
C TYR A 196 1.65 11.83 -6.70
N HIS A 197 0.35 11.87 -6.97
CA HIS A 197 -0.67 11.31 -6.07
C HIS A 197 -0.48 9.80 -5.87
N VAL A 198 -0.27 9.05 -6.95
CA VAL A 198 0.06 7.61 -6.90
C VAL A 198 1.33 7.37 -6.08
N LYS A 199 2.37 8.21 -6.25
CA LYS A 199 3.61 8.15 -5.46
C LYS A 199 3.35 8.35 -3.96
N GLU A 200 2.55 9.34 -3.57
CA GLU A 200 2.21 9.55 -2.16
C GLU A 200 1.31 8.45 -1.57
N PHE A 201 0.48 7.79 -2.38
CA PHE A 201 -0.27 6.60 -1.97
C PHE A 201 0.66 5.40 -1.71
N GLU A 202 1.57 5.08 -2.63
CA GLU A 202 2.57 4.02 -2.42
C GLU A 202 3.44 4.29 -1.17
N ARG A 203 3.81 5.55 -0.93
CA ARG A 203 4.51 5.97 0.31
C ARG A 203 3.67 5.76 1.57
N SER A 204 2.37 5.97 1.51
CA SER A 204 1.49 5.66 2.63
C SER A 204 1.50 4.17 2.96
N PHE A 205 1.45 3.28 1.95
CA PHE A 205 1.60 1.83 2.16
C PHE A 205 2.99 1.39 2.63
N GLN A 206 4.06 1.96 2.08
CA GLN A 206 5.43 1.53 2.36
C GLN A 206 6.00 2.12 3.66
N MET A 207 5.46 3.24 4.14
CA MET A 207 6.06 4.01 5.24
C MET A 207 5.04 4.44 6.30
N ARG A 208 3.95 5.14 5.92
CA ARG A 208 3.04 5.75 6.91
C ARG A 208 2.22 4.70 7.66
N PHE A 209 1.59 3.78 6.93
CA PHE A 209 0.78 2.70 7.48
C PHE A 209 1.59 1.74 8.37
N PRO A 210 2.77 1.21 7.97
CA PRO A 210 3.64 0.44 8.87
C PRO A 210 4.07 1.21 10.13
N ALA A 211 4.51 2.47 9.99
CA ALA A 211 4.95 3.27 11.12
C ALA A 211 3.82 3.58 12.10
N CYS A 212 2.63 3.92 11.60
CA CYS A 212 1.42 4.08 12.41
C CYS A 212 1.02 2.77 13.09
N SER A 213 1.14 1.63 12.41
CA SER A 213 0.79 0.32 12.98
C SER A 213 1.70 -0.05 14.16
N ILE A 214 3.00 0.25 14.04
CA ILE A 214 3.97 0.06 15.12
C ILE A 214 3.67 1.00 16.31
N ALA A 215 3.38 2.28 16.04
CA ALA A 215 3.06 3.26 17.08
C ALA A 215 1.76 2.91 17.84
N ALA A 216 0.71 2.57 17.09
CA ALA A 216 -0.60 2.23 17.64
C ALA A 216 -0.68 0.79 18.20
N LYS A 217 0.34 -0.05 17.93
CA LYS A 217 0.41 -1.48 18.27
C LYS A 217 -0.76 -2.31 17.72
N ARG A 218 -1.40 -1.85 16.65
CA ARG A 218 -2.51 -2.49 15.95
C ARG A 218 -2.39 -2.24 14.46
N HIS A 219 -3.01 -3.04 13.60
CA HIS A 219 -2.94 -2.83 12.15
C HIS A 219 -3.57 -1.50 11.71
N ILE A 220 -2.87 -0.76 10.84
CA ILE A 220 -3.28 0.52 10.22
C ILE A 220 -3.03 0.42 8.71
N ASP A 221 -4.08 0.53 7.91
CA ASP A 221 -4.05 0.54 6.44
C ASP A 221 -4.98 1.61 5.82
N SER A 222 -5.46 2.52 6.66
CA SER A 222 -6.41 3.56 6.28
C SER A 222 -6.10 4.90 6.94
N SER A 223 -6.49 5.98 6.27
CA SER A 223 -6.25 7.38 6.68
C SER A 223 -7.53 8.06 7.14
N THR A 224 -7.38 9.09 7.99
CA THR A 224 -8.44 10.05 8.32
C THR A 224 -8.16 11.35 7.56
N THR A 225 -9.07 11.77 6.69
CA THR A 225 -8.83 12.91 5.78
C THR A 225 -9.68 14.12 6.15
N ILE A 226 -9.11 15.32 6.08
CA ILE A 226 -9.78 16.60 6.32
C ILE A 226 -9.71 17.44 5.03
N LEU A 227 -10.86 17.85 4.51
CA LEU A 227 -10.96 18.78 3.38
C LEU A 227 -11.50 20.13 3.86
N ASP A 228 -10.66 21.15 3.87
CA ASP A 228 -11.11 22.52 4.15
C ASP A 228 -11.64 23.17 2.87
N VAL A 229 -12.97 23.30 2.80
CA VAL A 229 -13.68 23.88 1.64
C VAL A 229 -14.08 25.34 1.88
N GLN A 230 -13.43 26.05 2.80
CA GLN A 230 -13.69 27.48 3.04
C GLN A 230 -13.51 28.30 1.76
N GLY A 231 -14.59 28.93 1.28
CA GLY A 231 -14.56 29.74 0.05
C GLY A 231 -14.76 28.95 -1.25
N VAL A 232 -14.91 27.61 -1.20
CA VAL A 232 -15.28 26.82 -2.37
C VAL A 232 -16.71 27.13 -2.80
N GLY A 233 -16.86 27.50 -4.07
CA GLY A 233 -18.15 27.62 -4.75
C GLY A 233 -18.09 27.11 -6.19
N LEU A 234 -19.17 27.33 -6.95
CA LEU A 234 -19.30 26.82 -8.33
C LEU A 234 -18.15 27.24 -9.26
N LYS A 235 -17.53 28.41 -9.03
CA LYS A 235 -16.38 28.91 -9.81
C LYS A 235 -15.10 28.09 -9.64
N ASN A 236 -14.96 27.36 -8.53
CA ASN A 236 -13.80 26.48 -8.28
C ASN A 236 -13.94 25.13 -9.00
N PHE A 237 -15.15 24.75 -9.42
CA PHE A 237 -15.45 23.48 -10.07
C PHE A 237 -15.31 23.60 -11.59
N SER A 238 -14.12 23.98 -12.05
CA SER A 238 -13.78 24.04 -13.49
C SER A 238 -13.80 22.65 -14.13
N LYS A 239 -13.74 22.59 -15.47
CA LYS A 239 -13.62 21.32 -16.20
C LYS A 239 -12.40 20.53 -15.70
N ASP A 240 -11.25 21.19 -15.59
CA ASP A 240 -9.98 20.56 -15.22
C ASP A 240 -9.99 20.10 -13.75
N ALA A 241 -10.61 20.87 -12.84
CA ALA A 241 -10.78 20.47 -11.45
C ALA A 241 -11.71 19.25 -11.32
N ARG A 242 -12.80 19.21 -12.10
CA ARG A 242 -13.68 18.04 -12.16
C ARG A 242 -12.96 16.83 -12.75
N GLU A 243 -12.19 17.01 -13.82
CA GLU A 243 -11.42 15.94 -14.46
C GLU A 243 -10.38 15.37 -13.51
N LEU A 244 -9.66 16.23 -12.77
CA LEU A 244 -8.74 15.81 -11.71
C LEU A 244 -9.45 14.97 -10.65
N ILE A 245 -10.53 15.49 -10.05
CA ILE A 245 -11.28 14.77 -9.00
C ILE A 245 -11.76 13.40 -9.52
N MET A 246 -12.31 13.33 -10.73
CA MET A 246 -12.77 12.08 -11.34
C MET A 246 -11.63 11.08 -11.60
N ARG A 247 -10.45 11.56 -12.03
CA ARG A 247 -9.29 10.70 -12.28
C ARG A 247 -8.64 10.19 -10.99
N LEU A 248 -8.53 11.03 -9.96
CA LEU A 248 -8.07 10.61 -8.63
C LEU A 248 -9.02 9.57 -8.03
N GLN A 249 -10.32 9.90 -7.95
CA GLN A 249 -11.35 9.00 -7.41
C GLN A 249 -11.34 7.64 -8.12
N LYS A 250 -11.19 7.62 -9.45
CA LYS A 250 -11.11 6.36 -10.20
C LYS A 250 -9.87 5.54 -9.82
N ILE A 251 -8.70 6.17 -9.74
CA ILE A 251 -7.45 5.47 -9.36
C ILE A 251 -7.57 4.91 -7.94
N ASP A 252 -8.06 5.71 -7.00
CA ASP A 252 -8.18 5.34 -5.60
C ASP A 252 -9.20 4.20 -5.40
N ASN A 253 -10.36 4.29 -6.04
CA ASN A 253 -11.42 3.26 -5.93
C ASN A 253 -11.08 1.95 -6.64
N ASP A 254 -10.35 1.98 -7.76
CA ASP A 254 -10.04 0.78 -8.54
C ASP A 254 -8.77 0.06 -8.05
N ASN A 255 -7.79 0.80 -7.52
CA ASN A 255 -6.45 0.27 -7.21
C ASN A 255 -6.06 0.36 -5.73
N TYR A 256 -6.68 1.27 -4.96
CA TYR A 256 -6.40 1.49 -3.54
C TYR A 256 -7.66 1.34 -2.64
N PRO A 257 -8.43 0.25 -2.78
CA PRO A 257 -9.66 0.05 -2.03
C PRO A 257 -9.47 0.09 -0.50
N GLU A 258 -10.53 0.52 0.19
CA GLU A 258 -10.65 0.60 1.66
C GLU A 258 -9.58 1.41 2.40
N THR A 259 -8.85 2.29 1.72
CA THR A 259 -7.84 3.19 2.33
C THR A 259 -8.41 4.41 3.05
N LEU A 260 -9.67 4.76 2.83
CA LEU A 260 -10.35 5.82 3.56
C LEU A 260 -11.04 5.24 4.81
N CYS A 261 -10.69 5.75 6.00
CA CYS A 261 -11.46 5.51 7.22
C CYS A 261 -12.63 6.50 7.30
N CYS A 262 -12.33 7.79 7.41
CA CYS A 262 -13.31 8.88 7.49
C CYS A 262 -12.82 10.11 6.71
N LEU A 263 -13.77 10.87 6.15
CA LEU A 263 -13.53 12.15 5.46
C LEU A 263 -14.32 13.26 6.15
N TYR A 264 -13.63 14.28 6.66
CA TYR A 264 -14.24 15.44 7.30
C TYR A 264 -14.15 16.65 6.38
N ILE A 265 -15.28 17.03 5.79
CA ILE A 265 -15.38 18.23 4.95
C ILE A 265 -15.79 19.39 5.85
N ILE A 266 -14.87 20.31 6.13
CA ILE A 266 -15.05 21.40 7.09
C ILE A 266 -15.27 22.75 6.40
N ASN A 267 -15.82 23.74 7.11
CA ASN A 267 -16.18 25.04 6.55
C ASN A 267 -17.18 24.94 5.36
N ALA A 268 -18.02 23.90 5.32
CA ALA A 268 -19.00 23.68 4.26
C ALA A 268 -20.14 24.72 4.28
N GLY A 269 -19.86 25.88 3.67
CA GLY A 269 -20.83 26.96 3.47
C GLY A 269 -21.92 26.60 2.45
N GLN A 270 -22.89 27.51 2.27
CA GLN A 270 -24.05 27.25 1.40
C GLN A 270 -23.68 26.93 -0.05
N GLY A 271 -22.61 27.56 -0.58
CA GLY A 271 -22.07 27.26 -1.91
C GLY A 271 -21.61 25.80 -2.05
N PHE A 272 -20.82 25.31 -1.10
CA PHE A 272 -20.38 23.92 -1.09
C PHE A 272 -21.56 22.94 -0.90
N LYS A 273 -22.53 23.25 -0.03
CA LYS A 273 -23.70 22.37 0.19
C LYS A 273 -24.50 22.10 -1.09
N MET A 274 -24.61 23.08 -1.99
CA MET A 274 -25.24 22.87 -3.31
C MET A 274 -24.40 21.93 -4.20
N LEU A 275 -23.07 22.14 -4.24
CA LEU A 275 -22.16 21.29 -5.00
C LEU A 275 -22.11 19.85 -4.45
N TRP A 276 -22.22 19.69 -3.13
CA TRP A 276 -22.17 18.39 -2.46
C TRP A 276 -23.29 17.44 -2.90
N GLY A 277 -24.50 17.95 -3.17
CA GLY A 277 -25.59 17.14 -3.72
C GLY A 277 -25.22 16.48 -5.06
N THR A 278 -24.52 17.23 -5.92
CA THR A 278 -23.99 16.73 -7.20
C THR A 278 -22.79 15.80 -7.01
N ILE A 279 -21.85 16.11 -6.12
CA ILE A 279 -20.67 15.24 -5.90
C ILE A 279 -21.13 13.88 -5.33
N LYS A 280 -22.02 13.89 -4.34
CA LYS A 280 -22.49 12.67 -3.66
C LYS A 280 -23.15 11.65 -4.61
N SER A 281 -23.73 12.08 -5.74
CA SER A 281 -24.31 11.14 -6.72
C SER A 281 -23.27 10.30 -7.49
N PHE A 282 -22.00 10.68 -7.45
CA PHE A 282 -20.89 9.94 -8.09
C PHE A 282 -20.09 9.07 -7.10
N LEU A 283 -20.47 9.06 -5.82
CA LEU A 283 -19.83 8.26 -4.79
C LEU A 283 -20.62 6.97 -4.58
N ASP A 284 -19.91 5.86 -4.39
CA ASP A 284 -20.56 4.63 -3.95
C ASP A 284 -21.09 4.79 -2.51
N PRO A 285 -22.09 3.99 -2.08
CA PRO A 285 -22.70 4.16 -0.76
C PRO A 285 -21.76 3.97 0.43
N GLN A 286 -20.68 3.20 0.28
CA GLN A 286 -19.72 2.89 1.35
C GLN A 286 -18.67 3.98 1.51
N THR A 287 -18.21 4.58 0.41
CA THR A 287 -17.46 5.84 0.46
C THR A 287 -18.34 6.95 1.02
N ALA A 288 -19.59 7.10 0.54
CA ALA A 288 -20.48 8.17 0.95
C ALA A 288 -20.91 8.12 2.43
N SER A 289 -20.88 6.95 3.10
CA SER A 289 -21.18 6.83 4.53
C SER A 289 -20.00 7.25 5.43
N LYS A 290 -18.77 7.23 4.92
CA LYS A 290 -17.55 7.67 5.61
C LYS A 290 -17.37 9.21 5.62
N ILE A 291 -18.30 9.97 5.03
CA ILE A 291 -18.12 11.41 4.77
C ILE A 291 -19.00 12.28 5.68
N HIS A 292 -18.34 13.12 6.47
CA HIS A 292 -18.94 14.03 7.44
C HIS A 292 -18.82 15.48 6.94
N VAL A 293 -19.94 16.07 6.51
CA VAL A 293 -19.98 17.47 6.03
C VAL A 293 -20.34 18.40 7.19
N LEU A 294 -19.38 19.23 7.60
CA LEU A 294 -19.43 20.10 8.77
C LEU A 294 -19.40 21.58 8.36
N GLY A 295 -20.15 22.41 9.10
CA GLY A 295 -20.12 23.87 8.93
C GLY A 295 -18.84 24.52 9.48
N SER A 296 -18.90 25.81 9.81
CA SER A 296 -17.76 26.55 10.41
C SER A 296 -17.48 26.20 11.87
N LYS A 297 -18.44 25.59 12.58
CA LYS A 297 -18.32 25.10 13.97
C LYS A 297 -17.93 23.61 14.01
N TYR A 298 -16.84 23.26 13.31
CA TYR A 298 -16.39 21.88 13.14
C TYR A 298 -15.41 21.40 14.21
N GLN A 299 -14.80 22.32 14.96
CA GLN A 299 -13.61 22.08 15.79
C GLN A 299 -13.85 20.97 16.83
N ASN A 300 -14.97 21.03 17.56
CA ASN A 300 -15.33 19.99 18.54
C ASN A 300 -15.46 18.59 17.90
N LYS A 301 -15.90 18.49 16.64
CA LYS A 301 -15.98 17.20 15.93
C LYS A 301 -14.63 16.67 15.48
N LEU A 302 -13.67 17.53 15.17
CA LEU A 302 -12.29 17.10 14.95
C LEU A 302 -11.63 16.70 16.28
N LEU A 303 -11.85 17.46 17.36
CA LEU A 303 -11.32 17.14 18.70
C LEU A 303 -11.96 15.91 19.36
N GLU A 304 -13.13 15.46 18.90
CA GLU A 304 -13.68 14.15 19.27
C GLU A 304 -12.76 13.01 18.78
N ILE A 305 -12.19 13.11 17.57
CA ILE A 305 -11.45 12.01 16.91
C ILE A 305 -9.93 12.20 16.78
N ILE A 306 -9.41 13.42 16.89
CA ILE A 306 -7.98 13.76 16.80
C ILE A 306 -7.59 14.47 18.10
N ASP A 307 -6.41 14.19 18.64
CA ASP A 307 -5.92 14.91 19.82
C ASP A 307 -5.54 16.36 19.49
N GLU A 308 -5.71 17.28 20.42
CA GLU A 308 -5.34 18.69 20.22
C GLU A 308 -3.83 18.89 19.93
N SER A 309 -2.93 18.03 20.41
CA SER A 309 -1.50 18.09 20.08
C SER A 309 -1.15 17.51 18.71
N GLU A 310 -2.07 16.75 18.10
CA GLU A 310 -1.95 16.20 16.74
C GLU A 310 -2.68 17.04 15.68
N LEU A 311 -3.65 17.86 16.09
CA LEU A 311 -4.38 18.75 15.19
C LEU A 311 -3.70 20.13 15.04
N PRO A 312 -3.53 20.67 13.82
CA PRO A 312 -3.03 22.04 13.62
C PRO A 312 -3.90 23.10 14.29
N ASP A 313 -3.26 24.17 14.79
CA ASP A 313 -3.94 25.26 15.50
C ASP A 313 -5.03 25.97 14.64
N PHE A 314 -4.77 26.19 13.35
CA PHE A 314 -5.73 26.77 12.41
C PHE A 314 -6.92 25.84 12.08
N LEU A 315 -6.86 24.57 12.47
CA LEU A 315 -7.99 23.62 12.44
C LEU A 315 -8.68 23.45 13.81
N GLY A 316 -8.29 24.26 14.81
CA GLY A 316 -8.85 24.21 16.17
C GLY A 316 -8.09 23.33 17.15
N GLY A 317 -6.89 22.86 16.79
CA GLY A 317 -5.99 22.16 17.71
C GLY A 317 -5.01 23.10 18.42
N LYS A 318 -3.86 22.55 18.83
CA LYS A 318 -2.75 23.25 19.49
C LYS A 318 -1.39 23.01 18.81
N CYS A 319 -1.30 22.13 17.82
CA CYS A 319 -0.03 21.88 17.14
C CYS A 319 0.37 23.07 16.26
N ARG A 320 1.66 23.46 16.31
CA ARG A 320 2.24 24.59 15.54
C ARG A 320 3.41 24.21 14.64
N CYS A 321 4.25 23.25 15.07
CA CYS A 321 5.49 22.85 14.39
C CYS A 321 6.36 24.04 13.93
N GLU A 322 6.64 24.97 14.83
CA GLU A 322 7.34 26.23 14.55
C GLU A 322 8.75 25.97 13.98
N GLU A 323 9.47 24.99 14.53
CA GLU A 323 10.79 24.55 14.06
C GLU A 323 10.80 24.06 12.59
N SER A 324 9.66 23.57 12.10
CA SER A 324 9.48 23.12 10.70
C SER A 324 8.88 24.20 9.80
N GLY A 325 8.67 25.42 10.31
CA GLY A 325 7.99 26.50 9.59
C GLY A 325 6.49 26.28 9.38
N GLY A 326 5.85 25.54 10.28
CA GLY A 326 4.41 25.30 10.33
C GLY A 326 3.99 23.84 10.09
N CYS A 327 2.82 23.45 10.63
CA CYS A 327 2.27 22.09 10.49
C CYS A 327 2.22 21.57 9.04
N SER A 328 1.85 22.42 8.08
CA SER A 328 1.75 22.07 6.66
C SER A 328 3.08 21.74 5.96
N LYS A 329 4.21 22.04 6.60
CA LYS A 329 5.57 21.71 6.12
C LYS A 329 6.25 20.61 6.94
N SER A 330 5.77 20.36 8.15
CA SER A 330 6.37 19.42 9.11
C SER A 330 6.38 17.97 8.64
N ASP A 331 5.33 17.51 7.94
CA ASP A 331 5.09 16.08 7.69
C ASP A 331 5.20 15.24 8.99
N LYS A 332 4.75 15.82 10.11
CA LYS A 332 4.78 15.23 11.46
C LYS A 332 3.98 13.92 11.49
N GLY A 333 4.55 12.87 12.07
CA GLY A 333 3.85 11.63 12.39
C GLY A 333 4.82 10.50 12.78
N PRO A 334 4.32 9.30 13.10
CA PRO A 334 5.15 8.13 13.44
C PRO A 334 6.23 7.79 12.40
N TRP A 335 5.97 8.08 11.11
CA TRP A 335 6.90 7.91 10.01
C TRP A 335 8.11 8.86 10.02
N LYS A 336 8.24 9.74 11.03
CA LYS A 336 9.43 10.56 11.30
C LYS A 336 10.24 10.09 12.51
N ASP A 337 9.74 9.17 13.32
CA ASP A 337 10.46 8.68 14.51
C ASP A 337 11.56 7.68 14.07
N PRO A 338 12.86 7.97 14.33
CA PRO A 338 13.94 7.06 13.97
C PRO A 338 13.80 5.66 14.59
N ASN A 339 13.25 5.56 15.81
CA ASN A 339 13.05 4.28 16.49
C ASN A 339 11.98 3.42 15.79
N ILE A 340 11.00 4.06 15.15
CA ILE A 340 9.96 3.37 14.37
C ILE A 340 10.50 3.02 12.98
N ILE A 341 11.25 3.92 12.33
CA ILE A 341 11.87 3.69 11.02
C ILE A 341 12.87 2.51 11.07
N GLU A 342 13.67 2.39 12.15
CA GLU A 342 14.59 1.26 12.32
C GLU A 342 13.89 -0.10 12.51
N VAL A 343 12.67 -0.09 13.08
CA VAL A 343 11.89 -1.31 13.38
C VAL A 343 10.90 -1.65 12.27
N SER A 344 10.48 -0.67 11.46
CA SER A 344 9.61 -0.86 10.31
C SER A 344 10.33 -1.64 9.21
N PRO A 345 9.98 -2.91 8.96
CA PRO A 345 10.57 -3.65 7.84
C PRO A 345 10.14 -3.02 6.51
N ARG A 346 11.03 -3.06 5.50
CA ARG A 346 10.69 -2.70 4.11
C ARG A 346 9.94 -3.82 3.36
N THR A 347 9.44 -4.80 4.11
CA THR A 347 8.81 -6.05 3.70
C THR A 347 7.72 -6.37 4.73
N PRO A 348 6.70 -7.18 4.41
CA PRO A 348 5.53 -7.32 5.29
C PRO A 348 5.91 -7.76 6.70
N ILE A 349 5.30 -7.10 7.69
CA ILE A 349 5.49 -7.39 9.10
C ILE A 349 5.03 -8.83 9.34
N THR A 350 5.87 -9.66 9.98
CA THR A 350 5.47 -11.01 10.37
C THR A 350 4.51 -10.92 11.54
N VAL A 351 3.21 -10.82 11.24
CA VAL A 351 2.17 -10.65 12.24
C VAL A 351 1.78 -12.00 12.83
N CYS A 352 1.79 -12.11 14.16
CA CYS A 352 1.30 -13.29 14.85
C CYS A 352 -0.23 -13.20 14.98
N PRO A 353 -1.02 -14.07 14.34
CA PRO A 353 -2.47 -14.03 14.47
C PRO A 353 -2.88 -14.40 15.90
N VAL A 354 -3.76 -13.58 16.50
CA VAL A 354 -4.45 -13.91 17.75
C VAL A 354 -5.87 -14.30 17.39
N TYR A 355 -6.22 -15.56 17.64
CA TYR A 355 -7.57 -16.09 17.45
C TYR A 355 -8.37 -15.90 18.76
N HIS A 356 -9.61 -15.44 18.64
CA HIS A 356 -10.57 -15.28 19.74
C HIS A 356 -11.87 -16.02 19.45
#